data_AF-A0A2W4YMZ2-F1
#
_entry.id   AF-A0A2W4YMZ2-F1
#
_cell.length_a   1.000
_cell.length_b   1.000
_cell.length_c   1.000
_cell.angle_alpha   90.00
_cell.angle_beta   90.00
_cell.angle_gamma   90.00
#
_symmetry.space_group_name_H-M   'P 1'
#
loop_
_entity.id
_entity.type
_entity.pdbx_description
1 polymer ?
#
loop_
_entity_poly.entity_id
_entity_poly.type
_entity_poly.pdbx_seq_one_letter_code
_entity_poly.pdbx_strand_id
1 'polypeptide(L)' 'MGNRLSKIYTRTGDDGSTGLGDGSRVAKDSLRVEAYGTVDEANSCIGLVLASD' A
#
# COMPACT_ATOMS: atom_id res chain seq x y z
N MET A 1 -6.17 14.08 1.60
CA MET A 1 -5.58 14.81 2.75
C MET A 1 -4.19 14.26 2.98
N GLY A 2 -3.16 15.10 2.78
CA GLY A 2 -1.78 14.87 3.24
C GLY A 2 -0.99 13.73 2.59
N ASN A 3 -0.36 14.00 1.44
CA ASN A 3 0.77 13.22 0.93
C ASN A 3 2.01 13.46 1.83
N ARG A 4 1.92 13.16 3.13
CA ARG A 4 2.98 13.47 4.11
C ARG A 4 3.53 12.19 4.71
N LEU A 5 4.59 11.68 4.09
CA LEU A 5 5.35 10.52 4.52
C LEU A 5 6.40 10.92 5.58
N SER A 6 5.97 11.43 6.74
CA SER A 6 6.90 11.86 7.81
C SER A 6 7.31 10.73 8.75
N LYS A 7 6.41 9.76 8.99
CA LYS A 7 6.67 8.51 9.72
C LYS A 7 6.04 7.38 8.93
N ILE A 8 6.88 6.49 8.41
CA ILE A 8 6.42 5.38 7.57
C ILE A 8 5.71 4.32 8.42
N TYR A 9 6.25 3.99 9.59
CA TYR A 9 5.57 3.10 10.53
C TYR A 9 4.63 3.89 11.45
N THR A 10 3.37 3.47 11.50
CA THR A 10 2.33 4.06 12.35
C THR A 10 1.80 3.10 13.41
N ARG A 11 2.00 1.78 13.21
CA ARG A 11 1.42 0.67 14.01
C ARG A 11 -0.12 0.59 13.98
N THR A 12 -0.78 1.40 13.16
CA THR A 12 -2.25 1.41 13.08
C THR A 12 -2.82 0.15 12.43
N GLY A 13 -2.00 -0.70 11.82
CA GLY A 13 -2.43 -1.97 11.22
C GLY A 13 -1.93 -3.21 11.93
N ASP A 14 -1.42 -3.08 13.16
CA ASP A 14 -0.90 -4.22 13.94
C ASP A 14 -2.02 -5.23 14.28
N ASP A 15 -3.27 -4.81 14.22
CA ASP A 15 -4.46 -5.67 14.37
C ASP A 15 -4.86 -6.44 13.09
N GLY A 16 -4.08 -6.32 12.01
CA GLY A 16 -4.36 -6.96 10.73
C GLY A 16 -5.29 -6.16 9.80
N SER A 17 -5.67 -4.93 10.16
CA SER A 17 -6.48 -4.05 9.31
C SER A 17 -5.68 -2.91 8.67
N THR A 18 -6.25 -2.26 7.66
CA THR A 18 -5.69 -1.09 6.98
C THR A 18 -6.77 -0.08 6.61
N GLY A 19 -6.40 1.18 6.43
CA GLY A 19 -7.31 2.25 6.03
C GLY A 19 -7.34 2.46 4.52
N LEU A 20 -8.53 2.72 3.98
CA LEU A 20 -8.74 3.10 2.59
C LEU A 20 -8.79 4.62 2.41
N GLY A 21 -8.72 5.10 1.17
CA GLY A 21 -8.73 6.53 0.84
C GLY A 21 -10.02 7.26 1.23
N ASP A 22 -11.12 6.53 1.43
CA ASP A 22 -12.40 7.05 1.93
C ASP A 22 -12.51 7.06 3.47
N GLY A 23 -11.45 6.64 4.17
CA GLY A 23 -11.41 6.55 5.63
C GLY A 23 -11.99 5.26 6.22
N SER A 24 -12.59 4.38 5.41
CA SER A 24 -13.03 3.07 5.87
C SER A 24 -11.83 2.16 6.20
N ARG A 25 -12.05 1.13 7.03
CA ARG A 25 -11.04 0.14 7.39
C ARG A 25 -11.46 -1.25 6.95
N VAL A 26 -10.51 -2.00 6.41
CA VAL A 26 -10.71 -3.37 5.93
C VAL A 26 -9.58 -4.26 6.41
N ALA A 27 -9.81 -5.59 6.41
CA ALA A 27 -8.75 -6.55 6.67
C ALA A 27 -7.67 -6.48 5.57
N LYS A 28 -6.41 -6.71 5.95
CA LYS A 28 -5.26 -6.67 5.02
C LYS A 28 -5.33 -7.72 3.91
N ASP A 29 -6.07 -8.80 4.13
CA ASP A 29 -6.31 -9.88 3.16
C ASP A 29 -7.60 -9.66 2.33
N SER A 30 -8.25 -8.50 2.42
CA SER A 30 -9.42 -8.21 1.60
C SER A 30 -9.04 -8.08 0.12
N LEU A 31 -9.93 -8.51 -0.79
CA LEU A 31 -9.72 -8.47 -2.24
C LEU A 31 -9.28 -7.10 -2.77
N ARG A 32 -9.76 -6.01 -2.14
CA ARG A 32 -9.37 -4.65 -2.53
C ARG A 32 -7.90 -4.36 -2.21
N VAL A 33 -7.44 -4.79 -1.03
CA VAL A 33 -6.05 -4.60 -0.59
C VAL A 33 -5.10 -5.42 -1.46
N GLU A 34 -5.46 -6.67 -1.73
CA GLU A 34 -4.71 -7.53 -2.64
C GLU A 34 -4.58 -6.90 -4.03
N ALA A 35 -5.68 -6.42 -4.60
CA ALA A 35 -5.69 -5.87 -5.96
C ALA A 35 -4.71 -4.70 -6.15
N TYR A 36 -4.72 -3.71 -5.25
CA TYR A 36 -3.76 -2.60 -5.37
C TYR A 36 -2.35 -2.99 -4.91
N GLY A 37 -2.21 -4.00 -4.05
CA GLY A 37 -0.91 -4.57 -3.67
C GLY A 37 -0.20 -5.23 -4.86
N THR A 38 -0.92 -6.03 -5.65
CA THR A 38 -0.39 -6.60 -6.91
C THR A 38 0.01 -5.52 -7.91
N VAL A 39 -0.76 -4.43 -8.00
CA VAL A 39 -0.40 -3.28 -8.86
C VAL A 39 0.87 -2.60 -8.37
N ASP A 40 1.06 -2.43 -7.05
CA ASP A 40 2.28 -1.87 -6.47
C ASP A 40 3.51 -2.75 -6.73
N GLU A 41 3.36 -4.07 -6.65
CA GLU A 41 4.39 -5.03 -7.02
C GLU A 41 4.77 -4.91 -8.50
N ALA A 42 3.78 -4.89 -9.41
CA ALA A 42 4.02 -4.72 -10.84
C ALA A 42 4.73 -3.38 -11.15
N ASN A 43 4.31 -2.30 -10.49
CA ASN A 43 4.93 -0.99 -10.63
C ASN A 43 6.39 -0.99 -10.14
N SER A 44 6.68 -1.72 -9.07
CA SER A 44 8.04 -1.91 -8.57
C SER A 44 8.93 -2.67 -9.56
N CYS A 45 8.40 -3.73 -10.18
CA CYS A 45 9.09 -4.48 -11.25
C CYS A 45 9.38 -3.60 -12.47
N ILE A 46 8.43 -2.75 -12.88
CA ILE A 46 8.66 -1.76 -13.95
C ILE A 46 9.83 -0.83 -13.56
N GLY A 47 9.87 -0.36 -12.31
CA GLY A 47 10.97 0.45 -11.79
C GLY A 47 12.33 -0.23 -11.90
N LEU A 48 12.41 -1.54 -11.65
CA LEU A 48 13.65 -2.32 -11.82
C LEU A 48 14.11 -2.33 -13.28
N VAL A 49 13.19 -2.54 -14.23
CA VAL A 49 13.50 -2.52 -15.67
C VAL A 49 13.96 -1.13 -16.13
N LEU A 50 13.35 -0.07 -15.61
CA LEU A 50 13.77 1.30 -15.92
C LEU A 50 15.15 1.67 -15.36
N ALA A 51 15.62 0.96 -14.33
CA ALA A 51 16.90 1.21 -13.68
C ALA A 51 18.03 0.28 -14.17
N SER A 52 17.75 -0.66 -15.09
CA SER A 52 18.70 -1.69 -15.51
C SER A 52 19.61 -1.30 -16.68
N ASP A 53 19.81 0.00 -16.93
CA ASP A 53 20.72 0.57 -17.94
C ASP A 53 22.06 1.05 -17.34
#